data_AF-A0A846C527-F1
#
_entry.id   AF-A0A846C527-F1
#
_cell.length_a   1.000
_cell.length_b   1.000
_cell.length_c   1.000
_cell.angle_alpha   90.00
_cell.angle_beta   90.00
_cell.angle_gamma   90.00
#
_symmetry.space_group_name_H-M   'P 1'
#
loop_
_entity.id
_entity.type
_entity.pdbx_description
1 polymer ?
#
loop_
_entity_poly.entity_id
_entity_poly.type
_entity_poly.pdbx_seq_one_letter_code
_entity_poly.pdbx_strand_id
1 'polypeptide(L)' 'GQPCIRNLRLTVRRVIELLATYSNREELYQEFPELEDEDIQQALIYASTYLDDRIVELSSNYETVA' A
#
# COMPACT_ATOMS: atom_id res chain seq x y z
N GLY A 1 -18.32 -6.78 -2.60
CA GLY A 1 -17.01 -7.38 -2.25
C GLY A 1 -15.96 -6.29 -2.28
N GLN A 2 -14.83 -6.47 -1.60
CA GLN A 2 -13.68 -5.56 -1.71
C GLN A 2 -12.77 -6.01 -2.86
N PRO A 3 -12.08 -5.07 -3.55
CA PRO A 3 -11.09 -5.40 -4.57
C PRO A 3 -9.92 -6.15 -3.91
N CYS A 4 -9.57 -7.31 -4.47
CA CYS A 4 -8.50 -8.17 -3.99
C CYS A 4 -7.46 -8.38 -5.09
N ILE A 5 -6.20 -8.50 -4.68
CA ILE A 5 -5.13 -8.90 -5.58
C ILE A 5 -5.35 -10.36 -5.99
N ARG A 6 -5.10 -10.68 -7.25
CA ARG A 6 -5.37 -12.03 -7.78
C ARG A 6 -4.44 -13.03 -7.07
N ASN A 7 -4.98 -14.20 -6.73
CA ASN A 7 -4.25 -15.29 -6.04
C ASN A 7 -3.76 -14.95 -4.62
N LEU A 8 -3.89 -13.70 -4.19
CA LEU A 8 -3.67 -13.26 -2.82
C LEU A 8 -5.01 -13.03 -2.13
N ARG A 9 -5.15 -13.49 -0.89
CA ARG A 9 -6.33 -13.16 -0.06
C ARG A 9 -6.20 -11.77 0.58
N LEU A 10 -5.49 -10.86 -0.09
CA LEU A 10 -5.21 -9.50 0.35
C LEU A 10 -6.03 -8.53 -0.47
N THR A 11 -6.72 -7.63 0.23
CA THR A 11 -7.47 -6.55 -0.41
C THR A 11 -6.51 -5.43 -0.81
N VAL A 12 -6.87 -4.64 -1.82
CA VAL A 12 -6.07 -3.46 -2.22
C VAL A 12 -5.84 -2.54 -1.02
N ARG A 13 -6.88 -2.33 -0.20
CA ARG A 13 -6.76 -1.58 1.06
C ARG A 13 -5.70 -2.16 1.98
N ARG A 14 -5.68 -3.48 2.16
CA ARG A 14 -4.73 -4.16 3.05
C ARG A 14 -3.29 -4.00 2.55
N VAL A 15 -3.06 -4.10 1.23
CA VAL A 15 -1.73 -3.88 0.66
C VAL A 15 -1.23 -2.47 0.97
N ILE A 16 -2.08 -1.45 0.82
CA ILE A 16 -1.70 -0.06 1.11
C ILE A 16 -1.41 0.14 2.61
N GLU A 17 -2.20 -0.46 3.50
CA GLU A 17 -1.93 -0.44 4.95
C GLU A 17 -0.57 -1.07 5.28
N LEU A 18 -0.23 -2.18 4.64
CA LEU A 18 1.06 -2.84 4.83
C LEU A 18 2.21 -1.94 4.40
N LEU A 19 2.10 -1.26 3.24
CA LEU A 19 3.11 -0.30 2.79
C LEU A 19 3.29 0.89 3.73
N ALA A 20 2.22 1.31 4.42
CA ALA A 20 2.30 2.38 5.41
C ALA A 20 2.86 1.90 6.77
N THR A 21 2.70 0.61 7.09
CA THR A 21 3.15 0.01 8.35
C THR A 21 4.62 -0.38 8.29
N TYR A 22 5.04 -1.03 7.21
CA TYR A 22 6.40 -1.52 7.04
C TYR A 22 7.26 -0.46 6.36
N SER A 23 8.13 0.19 7.14
CA SER A 23 9.11 1.16 6.62
C SER A 23 10.22 0.47 5.83
N ASN A 24 10.56 -0.77 6.19
CA ASN A 24 11.50 -1.62 5.47
C ASN A 24 10.75 -2.62 4.56
N ARG A 25 11.13 -2.66 3.28
CA ARG A 25 10.50 -3.53 2.29
C ARG A 25 10.92 -4.99 2.44
N GLU A 26 12.13 -5.26 2.93
CA GLU A 26 12.59 -6.64 3.17
C GLU A 26 11.78 -7.33 4.26
N GLU A 27 11.47 -6.62 5.35
CA GLU A 27 10.62 -7.12 6.44
C GLU A 27 9.20 -7.42 5.94
N LEU A 28 8.66 -6.57 5.05
CA LEU A 28 7.36 -6.82 4.43
C LEU A 28 7.34 -8.17 3.67
N TYR A 29 8.37 -8.44 2.86
CA TYR A 29 8.44 -9.70 2.10
C TYR A 29 8.78 -10.92 2.96
N GLN A 30 9.42 -10.73 4.12
CA GLN A 30 9.60 -11.83 5.07
C GLN A 30 8.27 -12.26 5.69
N GLU A 31 7.42 -11.30 6.06
CA GLU A 31 6.10 -11.57 6.66
C GLU A 31 5.03 -11.95 5.62
N PHE A 32 5.15 -11.43 4.40
CA PHE A 32 4.24 -11.69 3.27
C PHE A 32 5.03 -12.17 2.04
N PRO A 33 5.59 -13.39 2.06
CA PRO A 33 6.46 -13.88 1.00
C PRO A 33 5.75 -14.12 -0.33
N GLU A 34 4.42 -14.27 -0.32
CA GLU A 34 3.62 -14.34 -1.53
C GLU A 34 3.33 -12.98 -2.19
N LEU A 35 3.64 -11.87 -1.51
CA LEU A 35 3.41 -10.53 -2.06
C LEU A 35 4.58 -10.14 -2.95
N GLU A 36 4.30 -9.77 -4.20
CA GLU A 36 5.31 -9.33 -5.14
C GLU A 36 5.25 -7.81 -5.39
N ASP A 37 6.30 -7.24 -5.96
CA ASP A 37 6.32 -5.82 -6.38
C ASP A 37 5.20 -5.50 -7.38
N GLU A 38 4.89 -6.45 -8.26
CA GLU A 38 3.83 -6.32 -9.26
C GLU A 38 2.46 -6.16 -8.60
N ASP A 39 2.20 -6.87 -7.50
CA ASP A 39 0.96 -6.77 -6.74
C ASP A 39 0.80 -5.41 -6.07
N ILE A 40 1.89 -4.89 -5.52
CA ILE A 40 1.96 -3.54 -4.96
C ILE A 40 1.66 -2.50 -6.05
N GLN A 41 2.27 -2.66 -7.23
CA GLN A 41 2.03 -1.76 -8.36
C GLN A 41 0.56 -1.81 -8.81
N GLN A 42 -0.03 -3.00 -8.94
CA GLN A 42 -1.45 -3.15 -9.28
C GLN A 42 -2.36 -2.51 -8.24
N ALA A 43 -2.07 -2.68 -6.95
CA ALA A 43 -2.80 -2.06 -5.85
C ALA A 43 -2.77 -0.53 -5.95
N LEU A 44 -1.60 0.06 -6.21
CA LEU A 44 -1.42 1.50 -6.35
C LEU A 44 -2.12 2.06 -7.61
N ILE A 45 -1.99 1.37 -8.75
CA ILE A 45 -2.72 1.74 -9.97
C ILE A 45 -4.22 1.77 -9.70
N TYR A 46 -4.75 0.69 -9.11
CA TYR A 46 -6.18 0.64 -8.77
C TYR A 46 -6.58 1.79 -7.84
N ALA A 47 -5.83 2.01 -6.75
CA ALA A 47 -6.14 3.07 -5.79
C ALA A 47 -6.10 4.47 -6.44
N SER A 48 -5.15 4.72 -7.34
CA SER A 48 -5.03 5.99 -8.05
C SER A 48 -6.26 6.34 -8.88
N THR A 49 -7.01 5.34 -9.37
CA THR A 49 -8.24 5.57 -10.16
C THR A 49 -9.39 6.19 -9.35
N TYR A 50 -9.28 6.18 -8.02
CA TYR A 50 -10.25 6.77 -7.11
C TYR A 50 -9.80 8.11 -6.52
N LEU A 51 -8.57 8.53 -6.81
CA LEU A 51 -8.02 9.78 -6.31
C LEU A 51 -8.22 10.88 -7.35
N ASP A 52 -8.66 12.04 -6.87
CA ASP A 52 -8.70 13.25 -7.70
C ASP A 52 -7.27 13.78 -7.89
N ASP A 53 -6.96 14.21 -9.11
CA ASP A 53 -5.74 14.95 -9.41
C ASP A 53 -5.89 16.41 -8.92
N ARG A 54 -5.58 16.63 -7.64
CA ARG A 54 -5.63 17.95 -7.01
C ARG A 54 -4.45 18.15 -6.06
N ILE A 55 -4.01 19.40 -5.97
CA ILE A 55 -2.97 19.79 -5.01
C ILE A 55 -3.61 19.92 -3.64
N VAL A 56 -3.04 19.23 -2.65
CA VAL A 56 -3.45 19.29 -1.24
C VAL A 56 -2.26 19.74 -0.41
N GLU A 57 -2.45 20.73 0.46
CA GLU A 57 -1.45 21.09 1.45
C GLU A 57 -1.38 20.02 2.54
N LEU A 58 -0.22 19.39 2.70
CA LEU A 58 0.04 18.45 3.78
C LEU A 58 0.53 19.21 5.00
N SER A 59 -0.23 19.19 6.09
CA SER A 59 0.24 19.66 7.39
C SER A 59 1.40 18.78 7.86
N SER A 60 2.59 19.36 7.99
CA SER A 60 3.82 18.67 8.39
C SER A 60 3.77 18.26 9.88
N ASN A 61 3.05 17.18 10.19
CA ASN A 61 2.97 16.60 11.53
C ASN A 61 3.49 15.15 11.58
N TYR A 62 4.51 14.84 10.78
CA TYR A 62 5.23 13.58 10.95
C TYR A 62 6.21 13.73 12.13
N GLU A 63 5.73 13.50 13.35
CA GLU A 63 6.63 13.11 14.44
C GLU A 63 7.36 11.84 14.00
N THR A 64 8.62 12.00 13.65
CA THR A 64 9.52 10.89 13.37
C THR A 64 9.70 10.16 14.70
N VAL A 65 9.02 9.04 14.89
CA VAL A 65 9.33 8.13 16.00
C VAL A 65 10.69 7.50 15.68
N ALA A 66 11.69 7.94 16.43
CA ALA A 66 13.05 7.44 16.43
C ALA A 66 13.14 6.07 17.12
#